data_AF-A0A3D3T1V3-F1
#
_entry.id   AF-A0A3D3T1V3-F1
#
_cell.length_a   1.000
_cell.length_b   1.000
_cell.length_c   1.000
_cell.angle_alpha   90.00
_cell.angle_beta   90.00
_cell.angle_gamma   90.00
#
_symmetry.space_group_name_H-M   'P 1'
#
loop_
_entity.id
_entity.type
_entity.pdbx_description
1 polymer ?
#
loop_
_entity_poly.entity_id
_entity_poly.type
_entity_poly.pdbx_seq_one_letter_code
_entity_poly.pdbx_strand_id
1 'polypeptide(L)'
;QSVNNYMFNHIGNFAAASEGFCRSLVLGGVTRRFPSLKFAFLEGGVAWASSLYAALIAHWEKRNRQALEHYNPDALDHDQLVQLFQEFGDEVIGHELTAEDLALDYLTRNEEDPAMLDEFAACGFSRAEDIREQFTPNFYFGCEADDPQTATAFDPRLNPLNAVLKPVLGSDIGHWDVPNMNEAVEEAWELVEKGILSPDQFRDFSFTNSVTLHGGLNPDFYKGTVVEAAATKVLNPKAG
;
A
#
# COMPACT_ATOMS: atom_id res chain seq x y z
N GLN A 1 -13.78 -18.13 -7.08
CA GLN A 1 -14.15 -18.00 -8.51
C GLN A 1 -15.58 -18.51 -8.71
N SER A 2 -16.32 -17.87 -9.60
CA SER A 2 -17.65 -18.27 -10.07
C SER A 2 -17.55 -18.95 -11.44
N VAL A 3 -18.33 -20.01 -11.67
CA VAL A 3 -18.37 -20.72 -12.95
C VAL A 3 -19.33 -20.08 -13.97
N ASN A 4 -20.18 -19.14 -13.54
CA ASN A 4 -21.26 -18.58 -14.36
C ASN A 4 -21.40 -17.05 -14.27
N ASN A 5 -20.52 -16.37 -13.54
CA ASN A 5 -20.50 -14.91 -13.46
C ASN A 5 -19.08 -14.41 -13.74
N TYR A 6 -18.89 -13.92 -14.95
CA TYR A 6 -17.62 -13.40 -15.40
C TYR A 6 -17.21 -12.13 -14.64
N MET A 7 -18.15 -11.22 -14.37
CA MET A 7 -17.85 -9.99 -13.60
C MET A 7 -17.42 -10.30 -12.17
N PHE A 8 -17.98 -11.32 -11.54
CA PHE A 8 -17.51 -11.79 -10.23
C PHE A 8 -16.04 -12.22 -10.26
N ASN A 9 -15.58 -12.81 -11.37
CA ASN A 9 -14.18 -13.21 -11.53
C ASN A 9 -13.28 -12.05 -11.95
N HIS A 10 -13.83 -11.04 -12.61
CA HIS A 10 -13.06 -9.92 -13.16
C HIS A 10 -12.85 -8.79 -12.13
N ILE A 11 -13.92 -8.36 -11.45
CA ILE A 11 -13.89 -7.23 -10.52
C ILE A 11 -12.91 -7.53 -9.37
N GLY A 12 -11.92 -6.65 -9.21
CA GLY A 12 -10.92 -6.74 -8.15
C GLY A 12 -9.85 -7.82 -8.34
N ASN A 13 -9.86 -8.57 -9.44
CA ASN A 13 -8.91 -9.66 -9.65
C ASN A 13 -7.46 -9.17 -9.74
N PHE A 14 -7.20 -8.19 -10.61
CA PHE A 14 -5.86 -7.60 -10.75
C PHE A 14 -5.43 -6.87 -9.48
N ALA A 15 -6.33 -6.08 -8.87
CA ALA A 15 -6.06 -5.38 -7.62
C ALA A 15 -5.66 -6.35 -6.48
N ALA A 16 -6.38 -7.47 -6.29
CA ALA A 16 -6.08 -8.43 -5.23
C ALA A 16 -4.73 -9.14 -5.45
N ALA A 17 -4.43 -9.54 -6.69
CA ALA A 17 -3.14 -10.16 -7.01
C ALA A 17 -1.98 -9.18 -6.85
N SER A 18 -2.13 -7.95 -7.35
CA SER A 18 -1.15 -6.87 -7.25
C SER A 18 -0.90 -6.46 -5.80
N GLU A 19 -1.95 -6.36 -4.98
CA GLU A 19 -1.84 -6.06 -3.55
C GLU A 19 -1.01 -7.11 -2.82
N GLY A 20 -1.33 -8.38 -3.00
CA GLY A 20 -0.58 -9.48 -2.36
C GLY A 20 0.88 -9.51 -2.78
N PHE A 21 1.17 -9.25 -4.06
CA PHE A 21 2.55 -9.19 -4.56
C PHE A 21 3.29 -7.95 -4.03
N CYS A 22 2.69 -6.76 -4.07
CA CYS A 22 3.25 -5.52 -3.54
C CYS A 22 3.59 -5.64 -2.05
N ARG A 23 2.65 -6.16 -1.26
CA ARG A 23 2.86 -6.43 0.17
C ARG A 23 4.05 -7.37 0.40
N SER A 24 4.18 -8.42 -0.43
CA SER A 24 5.31 -9.36 -0.37
C SER A 24 6.65 -8.69 -0.71
N LEU A 25 6.67 -7.77 -1.67
CA LEU A 25 7.88 -7.01 -2.02
C LEU A 25 8.34 -6.12 -0.84
N VAL A 26 7.39 -5.43 -0.20
CA VAL A 26 7.69 -4.56 0.96
C VAL A 26 8.16 -5.39 2.14
N LEU A 27 7.33 -6.33 2.61
CA LEU A 27 7.62 -7.14 3.81
C LEU A 27 8.82 -8.07 3.61
N GLY A 28 9.10 -8.50 2.38
CA GLY A 28 10.33 -9.21 2.01
C GLY A 28 11.58 -8.32 1.92
N GLY A 29 11.49 -7.03 2.26
CA GLY A 29 12.59 -6.07 2.24
C GLY A 29 13.19 -5.82 0.85
N VAL A 30 12.42 -6.01 -0.23
CA VAL A 30 12.92 -5.85 -1.60
C VAL A 30 13.25 -4.39 -1.88
N THR A 31 12.38 -3.46 -1.48
CA THR A 31 12.58 -2.02 -1.66
C THR A 31 13.78 -1.50 -0.86
N ARG A 32 14.07 -2.09 0.30
CA ARG A 32 15.32 -1.82 1.04
C ARG A 32 16.56 -2.36 0.33
N ARG A 33 16.52 -3.59 -0.18
CA ARG A 33 17.68 -4.24 -0.84
C ARG A 33 17.98 -3.66 -2.22
N PHE A 34 16.94 -3.22 -2.93
CA PHE A 34 17.01 -2.68 -4.28
C PHE A 34 16.26 -1.34 -4.37
N PRO A 35 16.76 -0.28 -3.71
CA PRO A 35 16.04 0.99 -3.57
C PRO A 35 15.83 1.73 -4.90
N SER A 36 16.65 1.46 -5.91
CA SER A 36 16.47 2.02 -7.25
C SER A 36 15.45 1.27 -8.09
N LEU A 37 15.13 0.01 -7.78
CA LEU A 37 14.25 -0.83 -8.60
C LEU A 37 12.81 -0.32 -8.56
N LYS A 38 12.19 -0.19 -9.74
CA LYS A 38 10.82 0.30 -9.89
C LYS A 38 9.91 -0.85 -10.29
N PHE A 39 8.70 -0.85 -9.75
CA PHE A 39 7.64 -1.79 -10.10
C PHE A 39 6.41 -1.01 -10.55
N ALA A 40 5.85 -1.43 -11.67
CA ALA A 40 4.56 -0.96 -12.15
C ALA A 40 3.56 -2.11 -12.07
N PHE A 41 2.48 -1.92 -11.32
CA PHE A 41 1.35 -2.84 -11.26
C PHE A 41 0.36 -2.36 -12.31
N LEU A 42 0.14 -3.18 -13.34
CA LEU A 42 -0.77 -2.84 -14.43
C LEU A 42 -2.15 -3.39 -14.11
N GLU A 43 -3.17 -2.59 -14.42
CA GLU A 43 -4.59 -2.86 -14.19
C GLU A 43 -4.98 -2.96 -12.70
N GLY A 44 -6.19 -2.46 -12.39
CA GLY A 44 -6.78 -2.54 -11.04
C GLY A 44 -6.63 -1.28 -10.19
N GLY A 45 -6.24 -0.16 -10.78
CA GLY A 45 -6.22 1.16 -10.15
C GLY A 45 -5.25 1.30 -8.99
N VAL A 46 -5.40 2.39 -8.23
CA VAL A 46 -4.47 2.80 -7.14
C VAL A 46 -5.06 2.71 -5.74
N ALA A 47 -6.39 2.61 -5.58
CA ALA A 47 -7.02 2.63 -4.25
C ALA A 47 -6.60 1.48 -3.33
N TRP A 48 -6.35 0.29 -3.88
CA TRP A 48 -5.81 -0.82 -3.10
C TRP A 48 -4.41 -0.50 -2.55
N ALA A 49 -3.60 0.26 -3.29
CA ALA A 49 -2.26 0.64 -2.88
C ALA A 49 -2.28 1.72 -1.80
N SER A 50 -3.18 2.69 -1.89
CA SER A 50 -3.46 3.67 -0.82
C SER A 50 -3.86 2.95 0.48
N SER A 51 -4.73 1.94 0.36
CA SER A 51 -5.18 1.12 1.50
C SER A 51 -4.04 0.30 2.10
N LEU A 52 -3.23 -0.37 1.26
CA LEU A 52 -2.06 -1.13 1.69
C LEU A 52 -1.02 -0.22 2.37
N TYR A 53 -0.71 0.94 1.78
CA TYR A 53 0.23 1.89 2.33
C TYR A 53 -0.19 2.39 3.72
N ALA A 54 -1.46 2.78 3.88
CA ALA A 54 -2.01 3.16 5.18
C ALA A 54 -1.97 2.00 6.19
N ALA A 55 -2.30 0.78 5.73
CA ALA A 55 -2.25 -0.41 6.58
C ALA A 55 -0.82 -0.73 7.05
N LEU A 56 0.19 -0.62 6.19
CA LEU A 56 1.59 -0.86 6.56
C LEU A 56 2.03 0.06 7.71
N ILE A 57 1.69 1.34 7.64
CA ILE A 57 2.01 2.31 8.71
C ILE A 57 1.25 1.96 9.99
N ALA A 58 -0.07 1.78 9.90
CA ALA A 58 -0.90 1.51 11.06
C ALA A 58 -0.52 0.19 11.77
N HIS A 59 -0.07 -0.82 11.04
CA HIS A 59 0.38 -2.09 11.61
C HIS A 59 1.80 -1.98 12.16
N TRP A 60 2.70 -1.27 11.48
CA TRP A 60 4.04 -1.03 12.00
C TRP A 60 4.01 -0.24 13.32
N GLU A 61 3.16 0.78 13.45
CA GLU A 61 3.01 1.53 14.71
C GLU A 61 2.55 0.64 15.88
N LYS A 62 1.75 -0.39 15.61
CA LYS A 62 1.19 -1.30 16.62
C LYS A 62 2.06 -2.53 16.88
N ARG A 63 2.85 -2.98 15.90
CA ARG A 63 3.61 -4.24 15.98
C ARG A 63 5.07 -4.13 15.54
N ASN A 64 5.64 -2.94 15.54
CA ASN A 64 7.11 -2.85 15.54
C ASN A 64 7.67 -3.46 16.83
N ARG A 65 8.96 -3.81 16.80
CA ARG A 65 9.67 -4.45 17.93
C ARG A 65 9.42 -3.80 19.29
N GLN A 66 9.35 -2.47 19.37
CA GLN A 66 9.09 -1.79 20.63
C GLN A 66 7.60 -1.86 21.02
N ALA A 67 6.70 -1.71 20.04
CA ALA A 67 5.27 -1.77 20.28
C ALA A 67 4.82 -3.17 20.75
N LEU A 68 5.50 -4.24 20.30
CA LEU A 68 5.25 -5.61 20.74
C LEU A 68 5.35 -5.81 22.25
N GLU A 69 6.17 -5.01 22.95
CA GLU A 69 6.27 -5.06 24.42
C GLU A 69 4.93 -4.73 25.12
N HIS A 70 4.01 -4.00 24.47
CA HIS A 70 2.66 -3.77 25.01
C HIS A 70 1.79 -5.04 25.02
N TYR A 71 2.19 -6.06 24.26
CA TYR A 71 1.52 -7.34 24.16
C TYR A 71 2.36 -8.48 24.76
N ASN A 72 3.42 -8.15 25.51
CA ASN A 72 4.29 -9.13 26.12
C ASN A 72 3.52 -9.89 27.23
N PRO A 73 3.26 -11.19 27.07
CA PRO A 73 2.49 -11.95 28.07
C PRO A 73 3.21 -12.02 29.42
N ASP A 74 4.55 -12.00 29.44
CA ASP A 74 5.34 -12.02 30.68
C ASP A 74 5.18 -10.73 31.51
N ALA A 75 4.66 -9.65 30.90
CA ALA A 75 4.37 -8.40 31.58
C ALA A 75 2.97 -8.36 32.23
N LEU A 76 2.15 -9.40 32.06
CA LEU A 76 0.80 -9.47 32.61
C LEU A 76 0.81 -9.78 34.12
N ASP A 77 0.15 -8.93 34.91
CA ASP A 77 -0.09 -9.20 36.33
C ASP A 77 -1.28 -10.16 36.49
N HIS A 78 -0.95 -11.45 36.55
CA HIS A 78 -1.94 -12.52 36.69
C HIS A 78 -2.73 -12.43 38.00
N ASP A 79 -2.09 -12.01 39.09
CA ASP A 79 -2.75 -11.90 40.40
C ASP A 79 -3.81 -10.79 40.38
N GLN A 80 -3.48 -9.65 39.78
CA GLN A 80 -4.43 -8.57 39.57
C GLN A 80 -5.57 -8.98 38.63
N LEU A 81 -5.27 -9.74 37.58
CA LEU A 81 -6.30 -10.23 36.65
C LEU A 81 -7.29 -11.17 37.36
N VAL A 82 -6.80 -12.08 38.21
CA VAL A 82 -7.65 -12.93 39.08
C VAL A 82 -8.55 -12.06 39.96
N GLN A 83 -7.99 -11.04 40.63
CA GLN A 83 -8.77 -10.15 41.50
C GLN A 83 -9.91 -9.46 40.74
N LEU A 84 -9.64 -8.96 39.53
CA LEU A 84 -10.66 -8.32 38.70
C LEU A 84 -11.75 -9.30 38.25
N PHE A 85 -11.39 -10.54 37.91
CA PHE A 85 -12.38 -11.57 37.57
C PHE A 85 -13.22 -11.99 38.77
N GLN A 86 -12.65 -12.03 39.97
CA GLN A 86 -13.40 -12.30 41.20
C GLN A 86 -14.32 -11.13 41.59
N GLU A 87 -13.91 -9.88 41.33
CA GLU A 87 -14.71 -8.70 41.69
C GLU A 87 -15.86 -8.46 40.70
N PHE A 88 -15.65 -8.75 39.41
CA PHE A 88 -16.58 -8.34 38.34
C PHE A 88 -17.04 -9.48 37.40
N GLY A 89 -16.47 -10.68 37.50
CA GLY A 89 -16.65 -11.77 36.54
C GLY A 89 -17.62 -12.89 36.95
N ASP A 90 -18.26 -12.78 38.11
CA ASP A 90 -19.10 -13.84 38.71
C ASP A 90 -20.19 -14.39 37.78
N GLU A 91 -20.80 -13.54 36.95
CA GLU A 91 -21.83 -13.98 35.99
C GLU A 91 -21.27 -14.77 34.79
N VAL A 92 -19.97 -14.63 34.50
CA VAL A 92 -19.33 -15.19 33.30
C VAL A 92 -18.55 -16.46 33.61
N ILE A 93 -17.90 -16.53 34.77
CA ILE A 93 -16.84 -17.51 35.00
C ILE A 93 -17.32 -18.75 35.74
N GLY A 94 -18.33 -18.67 36.59
CA GLY A 94 -19.04 -19.85 37.15
C GLY A 94 -18.20 -20.83 37.98
N HIS A 95 -16.89 -20.56 38.16
CA HIS A 95 -15.94 -21.27 39.00
C HIS A 95 -14.86 -20.31 39.51
N GLU A 96 -14.11 -20.71 40.53
CA GLU A 96 -13.00 -19.93 41.07
C GLU A 96 -11.79 -20.03 40.12
N LEU A 97 -11.30 -18.89 39.65
CA LEU A 97 -10.09 -18.79 38.82
C LEU A 97 -8.85 -18.66 39.69
N THR A 98 -7.78 -19.35 39.30
CA THR A 98 -6.44 -19.14 39.82
C THR A 98 -5.53 -18.44 38.81
N ALA A 99 -4.42 -17.88 39.27
CA ALA A 99 -3.39 -17.31 38.39
C ALA A 99 -2.80 -18.37 37.46
N GLU A 100 -2.72 -19.63 37.91
CA GLU A 100 -2.26 -20.78 37.11
C GLU A 100 -3.24 -21.11 35.98
N ASP A 101 -4.56 -21.02 36.23
CA ASP A 101 -5.58 -21.22 35.18
C ASP A 101 -5.46 -20.16 34.07
N LEU A 102 -5.20 -18.90 34.43
CA LEU A 102 -5.01 -17.80 33.47
C LEU A 102 -3.66 -17.86 32.75
N ALA A 103 -2.62 -18.37 33.40
CA ALA A 103 -1.31 -18.61 32.80
C ALA A 103 -1.27 -19.84 31.86
N LEU A 104 -2.28 -20.72 31.96
CA LEU A 104 -2.44 -21.89 31.10
C LEU A 104 -3.43 -21.65 29.94
N ASP A 105 -4.16 -20.54 29.95
CA ASP A 105 -5.18 -20.21 28.96
C ASP A 105 -4.59 -19.71 27.62
N TYR A 106 -5.39 -19.75 26.56
CA TYR A 106 -5.05 -19.31 25.19
C TYR A 106 -4.49 -17.88 25.11
N LEU A 107 -4.68 -17.07 26.17
CA LEU A 107 -4.18 -15.70 26.28
C LEU A 107 -2.66 -15.59 26.44
N THR A 108 -1.97 -16.64 26.92
CA THR A 108 -0.59 -16.51 27.44
C THR A 108 0.40 -17.54 26.94
N ARG A 109 -0.03 -18.59 26.21
CA ARG A 109 0.81 -19.79 26.00
C ARG A 109 1.05 -20.28 24.56
N ASN A 110 0.94 -19.41 23.56
CA ASN A 110 1.53 -19.75 22.26
C ASN A 110 3.04 -19.45 22.33
N GLU A 111 3.87 -20.50 22.34
CA GLU A 111 5.32 -20.33 22.17
C GLU A 111 5.59 -19.64 20.82
N GLU A 112 5.87 -18.34 20.87
CA GLU A 112 6.31 -17.58 19.70
C GLU A 112 7.82 -17.75 19.53
N ASP A 113 8.26 -18.04 18.31
CA ASP A 113 9.69 -18.06 17.99
C ASP A 113 10.24 -16.62 18.12
N PRO A 114 11.20 -16.35 19.04
CA PRO A 114 11.78 -15.01 19.20
C PRO A 114 12.38 -14.44 17.91
N ALA A 115 12.81 -15.30 16.98
CA ALA A 115 13.33 -14.89 15.68
C ALA A 115 12.24 -14.39 14.72
N MET A 116 10.98 -14.72 14.98
CA MET A 116 9.81 -14.38 14.15
C MET A 116 8.97 -13.24 14.72
N LEU A 117 9.31 -12.73 15.91
CA LEU A 117 8.57 -11.65 16.57
C LEU A 117 8.59 -10.35 15.77
N ASP A 118 9.74 -9.95 15.25
CA ASP A 118 9.85 -8.72 14.45
C ASP A 118 9.44 -8.99 13.00
N GLU A 119 8.13 -8.89 12.74
CA GLU A 119 7.56 -9.18 11.41
C GLU A 119 8.03 -8.17 10.34
N PHE A 120 8.67 -7.06 10.74
CA PHE A 120 9.21 -6.02 9.86
C PHE A 120 10.74 -6.04 9.75
N ALA A 121 11.42 -7.02 10.35
CA ALA A 121 12.89 -7.05 10.43
C ALA A 121 13.58 -6.90 9.05
N ALA A 122 13.04 -7.56 8.01
CA ALA A 122 13.56 -7.47 6.65
C ALA A 122 13.43 -6.05 6.06
N CYS A 123 12.39 -5.31 6.45
CA CYS A 123 12.10 -3.96 5.99
C CYS A 123 13.06 -2.92 6.58
N GLY A 124 13.58 -3.18 7.78
CA GLY A 124 14.52 -2.28 8.48
C GLY A 124 13.94 -0.93 8.83
N PHE A 125 12.63 -0.85 9.08
CA PHE A 125 11.97 0.38 9.48
C PHE A 125 12.34 0.75 10.92
N SER A 126 12.75 2.00 11.11
CA SER A 126 13.04 2.61 12.42
C SER A 126 11.99 3.67 12.80
N ARG A 127 11.27 4.20 11.81
CA ARG A 127 10.19 5.18 11.94
C ARG A 127 9.17 4.99 10.81
N ALA A 128 7.97 5.53 10.97
CA ALA A 128 6.90 5.42 9.97
C ALA A 128 7.30 6.04 8.62
N GLU A 129 8.13 7.10 8.62
CA GLU A 129 8.63 7.74 7.40
C GLU A 129 9.48 6.82 6.53
N ASP A 130 10.13 5.81 7.12
CA ASP A 130 10.93 4.86 6.36
C ASP A 130 10.04 4.04 5.41
N ILE A 131 8.77 3.79 5.79
CA ILE A 131 7.77 3.14 4.93
C ILE A 131 7.49 4.02 3.72
N ARG A 132 7.24 5.32 3.92
CA ARG A 132 7.02 6.28 2.82
C ARG A 132 8.24 6.37 1.89
N GLU A 133 9.43 6.42 2.48
CA GLU A 133 10.71 6.53 1.77
C GLU A 133 11.06 5.27 0.98
N GLN A 134 10.56 4.09 1.37
CA GLN A 134 10.73 2.85 0.62
C GLN A 134 9.56 2.52 -0.33
N PHE A 135 8.36 3.07 -0.10
CA PHE A 135 7.16 2.75 -0.88
C PHE A 135 6.99 3.70 -2.08
N THR A 136 6.93 5.01 -1.81
CA THR A 136 6.59 6.02 -2.83
C THR A 136 7.61 6.15 -3.97
N PRO A 137 8.93 5.94 -3.77
CA PRO A 137 9.87 6.00 -4.87
C PRO A 137 9.82 4.79 -5.80
N ASN A 138 9.33 3.64 -5.33
CA ASN A 138 9.49 2.34 -5.99
C ASN A 138 8.25 1.86 -6.74
N PHE A 139 7.04 2.23 -6.28
CA PHE A 139 5.80 1.67 -6.81
C PHE A 139 5.00 2.66 -7.67
N TYR A 140 4.48 2.13 -8.78
CA TYR A 140 3.66 2.80 -9.77
C TYR A 140 2.42 1.95 -10.05
N PHE A 141 1.27 2.59 -10.28
CA PHE A 141 -0.03 1.92 -10.32
C PHE A 141 -0.77 2.30 -11.59
N GLY A 142 -1.02 1.34 -12.47
CA GLY A 142 -1.81 1.53 -13.67
C GLY A 142 -3.26 1.77 -13.30
N CYS A 143 -3.78 2.93 -13.69
CA CYS A 143 -5.19 3.24 -13.57
C CYS A 143 -5.78 3.47 -14.96
N GLU A 144 -6.97 2.95 -15.14
CA GLU A 144 -7.82 3.12 -16.30
C GLU A 144 -8.24 4.60 -16.41
N ALA A 145 -8.56 5.04 -17.62
CA ALA A 145 -8.79 6.46 -17.93
C ALA A 145 -9.94 7.07 -17.10
N ASP A 146 -11.03 6.33 -16.94
CA ASP A 146 -12.25 6.78 -16.30
C ASP A 146 -12.32 6.49 -14.80
N ASP A 147 -11.27 5.90 -14.19
CA ASP A 147 -11.28 5.48 -12.78
C ASP A 147 -11.25 6.70 -11.83
N PRO A 148 -12.36 7.03 -11.15
CA PRO A 148 -12.39 8.14 -10.19
C PRO A 148 -11.54 7.86 -8.94
N GLN A 149 -11.22 6.60 -8.64
CA GLN A 149 -10.39 6.22 -7.51
C GLN A 149 -8.93 6.62 -7.70
N THR A 150 -8.52 7.03 -8.90
CA THR A 150 -7.21 7.65 -9.16
C THR A 150 -6.93 8.82 -8.22
N ALA A 151 -7.95 9.58 -7.81
CA ALA A 151 -7.81 10.68 -6.85
C ALA A 151 -7.25 10.25 -5.48
N THR A 152 -7.47 9.00 -5.08
CA THR A 152 -6.97 8.49 -3.78
C THR A 152 -5.45 8.53 -3.71
N ALA A 153 -4.73 8.48 -4.84
CA ALA A 153 -3.28 8.58 -4.86
C ALA A 153 -2.75 9.95 -4.42
N PHE A 154 -3.55 11.01 -4.61
CA PHE A 154 -3.13 12.39 -4.40
C PHE A 154 -3.72 13.01 -3.13
N ASP A 155 -4.65 12.34 -2.45
CA ASP A 155 -5.34 12.89 -1.28
C ASP A 155 -4.53 12.71 0.02
N PRO A 156 -3.94 13.77 0.59
CA PRO A 156 -3.14 13.67 1.81
C PRO A 156 -3.98 13.30 3.05
N ARG A 157 -5.32 13.40 2.98
CA ARG A 157 -6.22 12.97 4.05
C ARG A 157 -6.35 11.45 4.10
N LEU A 158 -6.14 10.77 2.97
CA LEU A 158 -6.25 9.32 2.84
C LEU A 158 -4.88 8.64 2.97
N ASN A 159 -3.80 9.31 2.57
CA ASN A 159 -2.45 8.76 2.57
C ASN A 159 -1.62 9.33 3.73
N PRO A 160 -1.33 8.53 4.78
CA PRO A 160 -0.56 9.00 5.92
C PRO A 160 0.81 9.58 5.53
N LEU A 161 1.32 10.49 6.37
CA LEU A 161 2.57 11.23 6.11
C LEU A 161 2.54 12.08 4.83
N ASN A 162 1.33 12.49 4.41
CA ASN A 162 1.04 13.26 3.20
C ASN A 162 1.66 12.64 1.93
N ALA A 163 1.67 11.31 1.87
CA ALA A 163 2.26 10.62 0.73
C ALA A 163 1.42 10.82 -0.52
N VAL A 164 2.11 11.02 -1.63
CA VAL A 164 1.51 11.01 -2.97
C VAL A 164 1.97 9.71 -3.64
N LEU A 165 1.01 8.88 -4.04
CA LEU A 165 1.26 7.68 -4.82
C LEU A 165 1.36 8.02 -6.31
N LYS A 166 1.87 7.08 -7.11
CA LYS A 166 2.19 7.34 -8.53
C LYS A 166 1.24 6.59 -9.46
N PRO A 167 0.02 7.10 -9.68
CA PRO A 167 -0.86 6.53 -10.69
C PRO A 167 -0.28 6.81 -12.07
N VAL A 168 -0.43 5.86 -12.99
CA VAL A 168 0.01 5.92 -14.37
C VAL A 168 -1.18 5.61 -15.24
N LEU A 169 -1.47 6.47 -16.21
CA LEU A 169 -2.54 6.22 -17.18
C LEU A 169 -2.27 4.92 -17.95
N GLY A 170 -3.14 3.94 -17.75
CA GLY A 170 -3.24 2.72 -18.53
C GLY A 170 -4.42 2.83 -19.47
N SER A 171 -4.18 2.81 -20.79
CA SER A 171 -5.25 2.96 -21.77
C SER A 171 -6.02 1.67 -22.06
N ASP A 172 -5.46 0.51 -21.67
CA ASP A 172 -6.00 -0.83 -21.94
C ASP A 172 -6.72 -1.01 -23.30
N ILE A 173 -6.08 -0.50 -24.37
CA ILE A 173 -6.70 -0.42 -25.69
C ILE A 173 -6.92 -1.84 -26.23
N GLY A 174 -8.18 -2.15 -26.54
CA GLY A 174 -8.60 -3.51 -26.93
C GLY A 174 -9.37 -4.23 -25.83
N HIS A 175 -9.45 -3.65 -24.63
CA HIS A 175 -10.38 -4.03 -23.57
C HIS A 175 -11.66 -3.15 -23.60
N TRP A 176 -12.57 -3.34 -22.64
CA TRP A 176 -13.87 -2.66 -22.65
C TRP A 176 -13.82 -1.18 -22.23
N ASP A 177 -12.77 -0.80 -21.51
CA ASP A 177 -12.66 0.53 -20.89
C ASP A 177 -12.34 1.63 -21.92
N VAL A 178 -11.85 1.26 -23.11
CA VAL A 178 -11.66 2.18 -24.24
C VAL A 178 -12.35 1.62 -25.50
N PRO A 179 -13.66 1.86 -25.67
CA PRO A 179 -14.40 1.40 -26.85
C PRO A 179 -13.96 2.13 -28.14
N ASN A 180 -13.44 3.35 -27.99
CA ASN A 180 -12.89 4.15 -29.08
C ASN A 180 -11.46 4.60 -28.76
N MET A 181 -10.47 4.05 -29.47
CA MET A 181 -9.05 4.38 -29.24
C MET A 181 -8.70 5.86 -29.41
N ASN A 182 -9.54 6.64 -30.11
CA ASN A 182 -9.33 8.07 -30.28
C ASN A 182 -9.72 8.88 -29.01
N GLU A 183 -10.47 8.28 -28.09
CA GLU A 183 -11.05 8.95 -26.92
C GLU A 183 -10.29 8.64 -25.63
N ALA A 184 -9.33 7.70 -25.63
CA ALA A 184 -8.64 7.23 -24.41
C ALA A 184 -8.03 8.36 -23.53
N VAL A 185 -7.50 9.42 -24.15
CA VAL A 185 -6.93 10.56 -23.42
C VAL A 185 -8.00 11.59 -23.05
N GLU A 186 -9.04 11.72 -23.88
CA GLU A 186 -10.19 12.60 -23.63
C GLU A 186 -10.98 12.10 -22.41
N GLU A 187 -11.26 10.81 -22.33
CA GLU A 187 -11.92 10.16 -21.19
C GLU A 187 -11.14 10.39 -19.89
N ALA A 188 -9.81 10.29 -19.93
CA ALA A 188 -8.97 10.57 -18.78
C ALA A 188 -9.06 12.04 -18.33
N TRP A 189 -9.21 12.97 -19.28
CA TRP A 189 -9.35 14.40 -18.97
C TRP A 189 -10.68 14.73 -18.28
N GLU A 190 -11.72 13.90 -18.45
CA GLU A 190 -12.99 14.09 -17.75
C GLU A 190 -12.83 14.07 -16.22
N LEU A 191 -11.82 13.39 -15.67
CA LEU A 191 -11.49 13.45 -14.24
C LEU A 191 -11.16 14.88 -13.79
N VAL A 192 -10.57 15.70 -14.65
CA VAL A 192 -10.31 17.12 -14.39
C VAL A 192 -11.59 17.92 -14.51
N GLU A 193 -12.38 17.69 -15.56
CA GLU A 193 -13.65 18.40 -15.78
C GLU A 193 -14.66 18.16 -14.65
N LYS A 194 -14.68 16.94 -14.09
CA LYS A 194 -15.50 16.55 -12.94
C LYS A 194 -14.94 17.04 -11.60
N GLY A 195 -13.75 17.67 -11.60
CA GLY A 195 -13.09 18.17 -10.39
C GLY A 195 -12.54 17.08 -9.46
N ILE A 196 -12.34 15.87 -9.99
CA ILE A 196 -11.77 14.72 -9.27
C ILE A 196 -10.25 14.87 -9.18
N LEU A 197 -9.61 15.29 -10.28
CA LEU A 197 -8.19 15.62 -10.34
C LEU A 197 -8.01 17.12 -10.65
N SER A 198 -6.94 17.71 -10.11
CA SER A 198 -6.44 19.00 -10.59
C SER A 198 -5.66 18.82 -11.90
N PRO A 199 -5.46 19.89 -12.71
CA PRO A 199 -4.61 19.83 -13.89
C PRO A 199 -3.18 19.35 -13.61
N ASP A 200 -2.62 19.70 -12.44
CA ASP A 200 -1.28 19.25 -12.03
C ASP A 200 -1.26 17.76 -11.69
N GLN A 201 -2.30 17.27 -10.99
CA GLN A 201 -2.44 15.84 -10.71
C GLN A 201 -2.64 15.04 -12.00
N PHE A 202 -3.42 15.57 -12.95
CA PHE A 202 -3.58 14.96 -14.26
C PHE A 202 -2.27 14.92 -15.04
N ARG A 203 -1.46 15.99 -14.99
CA ARG A 203 -0.12 15.98 -15.57
C ARG A 203 0.75 14.87 -14.98
N ASP A 204 0.67 14.66 -13.67
CA ASP A 204 1.43 13.59 -13.03
C ASP A 204 0.94 12.19 -13.43
N PHE A 205 -0.38 12.00 -13.46
CA PHE A 205 -1.05 10.78 -13.89
C PHE A 205 -0.78 10.40 -15.36
N SER A 206 -0.93 11.35 -16.28
CA SER A 206 -0.83 11.13 -17.73
C SER A 206 0.61 11.18 -18.27
N PHE A 207 1.55 11.78 -17.52
CA PHE A 207 2.91 12.04 -18.04
C PHE A 207 4.02 11.85 -17.01
N THR A 208 4.05 12.62 -15.92
CA THR A 208 5.22 12.66 -15.01
C THR A 208 5.56 11.29 -14.45
N ASN A 209 4.56 10.52 -14.01
CA ASN A 209 4.77 9.22 -13.39
C ASN A 209 5.34 8.21 -14.39
N SER A 210 4.81 8.16 -15.62
CA SER A 210 5.38 7.33 -16.70
C SER A 210 6.84 7.70 -16.99
N VAL A 211 7.15 9.00 -17.08
CA VAL A 211 8.52 9.48 -17.31
C VAL A 211 9.47 9.04 -16.20
N THR A 212 9.06 9.20 -14.93
CA THR A 212 9.93 8.82 -13.80
C THR A 212 10.06 7.30 -13.63
N LEU A 213 9.04 6.53 -14.02
CA LEU A 213 9.08 5.06 -14.02
C LEU A 213 10.19 4.56 -14.95
N HIS A 214 10.12 4.94 -16.23
CA HIS A 214 11.05 4.43 -17.24
C HIS A 214 12.40 5.15 -17.21
N GLY A 215 12.37 6.49 -17.11
CA GLY A 215 13.55 7.34 -17.08
C GLY A 215 14.38 7.21 -15.80
N GLY A 216 13.75 6.79 -14.69
CA GLY A 216 14.45 6.58 -13.42
C GLY A 216 15.40 5.39 -13.40
N LEU A 217 15.16 4.38 -14.26
CA LEU A 217 16.06 3.22 -14.43
C LEU A 217 16.99 3.37 -15.63
N ASN A 218 16.51 4.01 -16.69
CA ASN A 218 17.28 4.27 -17.91
C ASN A 218 17.13 5.75 -18.30
N PRO A 219 18.11 6.62 -17.99
CA PRO A 219 18.05 8.04 -18.33
C PRO A 219 17.89 8.32 -19.83
N ASP A 220 18.34 7.40 -20.70
CA ASP A 220 18.24 7.52 -22.16
C ASP A 220 16.92 6.97 -22.72
N PHE A 221 15.98 6.50 -21.88
CA PHE A 221 14.75 5.84 -22.34
C PHE A 221 13.94 6.67 -23.35
N TYR A 222 13.91 7.99 -23.17
CA TYR A 222 13.16 8.91 -24.03
C TYR A 222 14.01 9.56 -25.13
N LYS A 223 15.29 9.19 -25.27
CA LYS A 223 16.20 9.78 -26.25
C LYS A 223 15.75 9.50 -27.68
N GLY A 224 15.74 10.52 -28.52
CA GLY A 224 15.28 10.48 -29.91
C GLY A 224 13.75 10.45 -30.06
N THR A 225 12.99 10.50 -28.97
CA THR A 225 11.52 10.56 -29.03
C THR A 225 11.03 12.00 -29.14
N VAL A 226 9.79 12.19 -29.62
CA VAL A 226 9.16 13.52 -29.69
C VAL A 226 8.95 14.17 -28.30
N VAL A 227 9.02 13.39 -27.23
CA VAL A 227 8.86 13.85 -25.84
C VAL A 227 10.20 14.01 -25.10
N GLU A 228 11.35 13.79 -25.75
CA GLU A 228 12.68 13.81 -25.10
C GLU A 228 12.91 15.07 -24.26
N ALA A 229 12.64 16.26 -24.83
CA ALA A 229 12.86 17.52 -24.13
C ALA A 229 11.96 17.67 -22.89
N ALA A 230 10.69 17.26 -23.00
CA ALA A 230 9.75 17.31 -21.88
C ALA A 230 10.10 16.30 -20.79
N ALA A 231 10.49 15.08 -21.17
CA ALA A 231 10.95 14.04 -20.25
C ALA A 231 12.25 14.47 -19.53
N THR A 232 13.20 15.06 -20.27
CA THR A 232 14.44 15.59 -19.70
C THR A 232 14.18 16.66 -18.64
N LYS A 233 13.22 17.55 -18.88
CA LYS A 233 12.81 18.57 -17.90
C LYS A 233 12.24 17.96 -16.62
N VAL A 234 11.48 16.86 -16.73
CA VAL A 234 10.96 16.12 -15.57
C VAL A 234 12.07 15.43 -14.79
N LEU A 235 13.00 14.77 -15.49
CA LEU A 235 14.10 14.02 -14.86
C LEU A 235 15.18 14.94 -14.28
N ASN A 236 15.37 16.13 -14.88
CA ASN A 236 16.37 17.12 -14.49
C ASN A 236 15.75 18.51 -14.24
N PRO A 237 14.97 18.70 -13.17
CA PRO A 237 14.26 19.96 -12.92
C PRO A 237 15.18 21.17 -12.66
N LYS A 238 16.49 20.95 -12.45
CA LYS A 238 17.50 22.02 -12.27
C LYS A 238 18.24 22.43 -13.55
N ALA A 239 17.94 21.79 -14.69
CA ALA A 239 18.63 22.02 -15.96
C ALA A 239 17.91 23.03 -16.90
N GLY A 240 16.96 23.81 -16.36
CA GLY A 240 16.16 24.78 -17.11
C GLY A 240 16.07 26.13 -16.44
#